data_AF-A0A445KHK3-F1
#
_entry.id   AF-A0A445KHK3-F1
#
_cell.length_a   1.000
_cell.length_b   1.000
_cell.length_c   1.000
_cell.angle_alpha   90.00
_cell.angle_beta   90.00
_cell.angle_gamma   90.00
#
_symmetry.space_group_name_H-M   'P 1'
#
loop_
_entity.id
_entity.type
_entity.pdbx_description
1 polymer ?
#
loop_
_entity_poly.entity_id
_entity_poly.type
_entity_poly.pdbx_seq_one_letter_code
_entity_poly.pdbx_strand_id
1 'polypeptide(L)'
;MHIARLYTCLSGFTEPGESLEEAVRRETWEETGIEVGEVVYHSSQPWPVAPNSIPCQLMVGFFAYAKSLEITVDKTELEDAQWYSREDVRKALTFAKYKQAQRTAAEKVEQMCKGLEKNQSLASDLNVESADEQHAPIVFPGPFAIAHHLISSWVFSDQNVVNGVECNSKQPIRSMTNS
;
A
#
# COMPACT_ATOMS: atom_id res chain seq x y z
N MET A 1 -19.25 18.24 -3.99
CA MET A 1 -19.11 17.16 -3.00
C MET A 1 -17.88 16.35 -3.42
N HIS A 2 -16.73 16.55 -2.77
CA HIS A 2 -15.52 15.79 -3.09
C HIS A 2 -15.62 14.43 -2.42
N ILE A 3 -15.79 13.38 -3.21
CA ILE A 3 -15.80 12.00 -2.70
C ILE A 3 -14.33 11.57 -2.58
N ALA A 4 -13.91 11.21 -1.36
CA ALA A 4 -12.59 10.66 -1.14
C ALA A 4 -12.50 9.28 -1.81
N ARG A 5 -11.42 9.03 -2.56
CA ARG A 5 -11.20 7.77 -3.27
C ARG A 5 -10.16 6.92 -2.53
N LEU A 6 -10.46 5.63 -2.36
CA LEU A 6 -9.54 4.65 -1.81
C LEU A 6 -8.68 4.11 -2.94
N TYR A 7 -7.36 4.29 -2.86
CA TYR A 7 -6.39 3.67 -3.76
C TYR A 7 -5.59 2.61 -3.00
N THR A 8 -5.33 1.48 -3.65
CA THR A 8 -4.59 0.34 -3.09
C THR A 8 -3.65 -0.23 -4.16
N CYS A 9 -2.79 -1.17 -3.77
CA CYS A 9 -1.99 -1.93 -4.73
C CYS A 9 -2.89 -2.78 -5.65
N LEU A 10 -2.45 -2.98 -6.89
CA LEU A 10 -3.00 -4.00 -7.80
C LEU A 10 -2.89 -5.39 -7.17
N SER A 11 -3.85 -6.27 -7.45
CA SER A 11 -3.83 -7.62 -6.90
C SER A 11 -4.75 -8.55 -7.68
N GLY A 12 -4.24 -9.74 -8.00
CA GLY A 12 -5.05 -10.80 -8.56
C GLY A 12 -4.56 -12.19 -8.17
N PHE A 13 -5.21 -13.21 -8.74
CA PHE A 13 -4.93 -14.60 -8.41
C PHE A 13 -3.81 -15.15 -9.30
N THR A 14 -3.01 -16.05 -8.76
CA THR A 14 -2.03 -16.81 -9.55
C THR A 14 -2.73 -17.86 -10.39
N GLU A 15 -2.31 -18.02 -11.65
CA GLU A 15 -2.83 -19.09 -12.52
C GLU A 15 -2.05 -20.42 -12.36
N PRO A 16 -2.66 -21.57 -12.72
CA PRO A 16 -1.97 -22.85 -12.67
C PRO A 16 -0.74 -22.90 -13.58
N GLY A 17 0.42 -23.21 -12.99
CA GLY A 17 1.69 -23.29 -13.71
C GLY A 17 2.45 -21.97 -13.80
N GLU A 18 1.89 -20.90 -13.24
CA GLU A 18 2.51 -19.58 -13.16
C GLU A 18 3.34 -19.43 -11.87
N SER A 19 4.51 -18.80 -11.98
CA SER A 19 5.25 -18.31 -10.81
C SER A 19 4.60 -17.06 -10.22
N LEU A 20 4.92 -16.71 -8.97
CA LEU A 20 4.37 -15.49 -8.36
C LEU A 20 4.81 -14.24 -9.12
N GLU A 21 6.03 -14.23 -9.63
CA GLU A 21 6.58 -13.12 -10.41
C GLU A 21 5.94 -13.01 -11.79
N GLU A 22 5.54 -14.12 -12.41
CA GLU A 22 4.74 -14.10 -13.65
C GLU A 22 3.34 -13.54 -13.38
N ALA A 23 2.68 -13.98 -12.30
CA ALA A 23 1.35 -13.48 -11.92
C ALA A 23 1.36 -11.96 -11.69
N VAL A 24 2.37 -11.43 -10.99
CA VAL A 24 2.54 -9.98 -10.82
C VAL A 24 2.65 -9.26 -12.16
N ARG A 25 3.38 -9.83 -13.14
CA ARG A 25 3.54 -9.22 -14.47
C ARG A 25 2.24 -9.26 -15.27
N ARG A 26 1.56 -10.40 -15.28
CA ARG A 26 0.30 -10.60 -16.00
C ARG A 26 -0.78 -9.67 -15.44
N GLU A 27 -1.05 -9.74 -14.14
CA GLU A 27 -2.09 -8.93 -13.48
C GLU A 27 -1.84 -7.42 -13.67
N THR A 28 -0.59 -6.97 -13.53
CA THR A 28 -0.26 -5.55 -13.77
C THR A 28 -0.56 -5.14 -15.21
N TRP A 29 -0.23 -6.01 -16.17
CA TRP A 29 -0.47 -5.74 -17.58
C TRP A 29 -1.96 -5.79 -17.95
N GLU A 30 -2.72 -6.75 -17.42
CA GLU A 30 -4.16 -6.90 -17.66
C GLU A 30 -4.93 -5.69 -17.11
N GLU A 31 -4.67 -5.28 -15.88
CA GLU A 31 -5.43 -4.21 -15.22
C GLU A 31 -5.02 -2.80 -15.68
N THR A 32 -3.74 -2.58 -16.03
CA THR A 32 -3.20 -1.22 -16.28
C THR A 32 -2.44 -1.04 -17.59
N GLY A 33 -2.20 -2.11 -18.36
CA GLY A 33 -1.39 -2.08 -19.57
C GLY A 33 0.11 -1.88 -19.34
N ILE A 34 0.57 -1.82 -18.08
CA ILE A 34 1.97 -1.54 -17.74
C ILE A 34 2.78 -2.83 -17.74
N GLU A 35 3.85 -2.86 -18.55
CA GLU A 35 4.87 -3.90 -18.41
C GLU A 35 5.79 -3.62 -17.21
N VAL A 36 6.01 -4.63 -16.38
CA VAL A 36 6.96 -4.59 -15.26
C VAL A 36 8.16 -5.51 -15.49
N GLY A 37 9.34 -5.03 -15.08
CA GLY A 37 10.62 -5.72 -15.19
C GLY A 37 10.92 -6.57 -13.96
N GLU A 38 11.77 -6.05 -13.09
CA GLU A 38 12.15 -6.69 -11.84
C GLU A 38 10.94 -6.77 -10.88
N VAL A 39 10.79 -7.92 -10.23
CA VAL A 39 9.74 -8.19 -9.24
C VAL A 39 10.42 -8.73 -7.98
N VAL A 40 10.25 -8.04 -6.86
CA VAL A 40 10.96 -8.30 -5.61
C VAL A 40 9.95 -8.63 -4.52
N TYR A 41 10.06 -9.82 -3.96
CA TYR A 41 9.23 -10.24 -2.83
C TYR A 41 9.45 -9.32 -1.60
N HIS A 42 8.37 -8.95 -0.93
CA HIS A 42 8.41 -8.18 0.31
C HIS A 42 7.92 -8.99 1.52
N SER A 43 6.66 -9.46 1.48
CA SER A 43 6.01 -10.10 2.63
C SER A 43 4.78 -10.89 2.20
N SER A 44 4.30 -11.80 3.04
CA SER A 44 3.01 -12.47 2.88
C SER A 44 2.07 -12.17 4.03
N GLN A 45 0.76 -12.13 3.78
CA GLN A 45 -0.26 -11.97 4.81
C GLN A 45 -1.44 -12.92 4.55
N PRO A 46 -1.87 -13.73 5.54
CA PRO A 46 -3.12 -14.46 5.43
C PRO A 46 -4.29 -13.48 5.44
N TRP A 47 -5.24 -13.68 4.53
CA TRP A 47 -6.43 -12.84 4.36
C TRP A 47 -7.69 -13.67 4.62
N PRO A 48 -8.15 -13.72 5.89
CA PRO A 48 -9.27 -14.56 6.31
C PRO A 48 -10.64 -13.90 6.12
N VAL A 49 -10.70 -12.69 5.53
CA VAL A 49 -11.94 -11.88 5.46
C VAL A 49 -12.83 -12.20 4.25
N ALA A 50 -12.56 -13.29 3.55
CA ALA A 50 -13.41 -13.72 2.45
C ALA A 50 -14.78 -14.19 3.01
N PRO A 51 -15.90 -13.97 2.29
CA PRO A 51 -17.21 -14.45 2.71
C PRO A 51 -17.17 -15.96 2.97
N ASN A 52 -18.09 -16.46 3.80
CA ASN A 52 -18.18 -17.84 4.33
C ASN A 52 -18.04 -19.00 3.31
N SER A 53 -17.99 -18.69 2.01
CA SER A 53 -17.88 -19.60 0.88
C SER A 53 -16.49 -19.67 0.25
N ILE A 54 -15.54 -18.82 0.63
CA ILE A 54 -14.19 -18.79 0.05
C ILE A 54 -13.16 -19.11 1.16
N PRO A 55 -12.26 -20.08 0.95
CA PRO A 55 -11.21 -20.40 1.92
C PRO A 55 -10.28 -19.20 2.14
N CYS A 56 -9.57 -19.19 3.25
CA CYS A 56 -8.59 -18.14 3.54
C CYS A 56 -7.60 -18.00 2.37
N GLN A 57 -7.43 -16.77 1.89
CA GLN A 57 -6.48 -16.47 0.83
C GLN A 57 -5.12 -16.11 1.43
N LEU A 58 -4.04 -16.38 0.71
CA LEU A 58 -2.71 -15.91 1.08
C LEU A 58 -2.34 -14.77 0.14
N MET A 59 -2.25 -13.56 0.68
CA MET A 59 -1.73 -12.41 -0.06
C MET A 59 -0.21 -12.47 -0.03
N VAL A 60 0.42 -12.32 -1.19
CA VAL A 60 1.88 -12.23 -1.32
C VAL A 60 2.21 -10.88 -1.95
N GLY A 61 2.91 -10.04 -1.20
CA GLY A 61 3.23 -8.68 -1.57
C GLY A 61 4.59 -8.57 -2.25
N PHE A 62 4.62 -7.82 -3.35
CA PHE A 62 5.81 -7.59 -4.17
C PHE A 62 6.00 -6.10 -4.45
N PHE A 63 7.24 -5.71 -4.72
CA PHE A 63 7.56 -4.50 -5.46
C PHE A 63 7.86 -4.85 -6.90
N ALA A 64 7.23 -4.16 -7.85
CA ALA A 64 7.45 -4.34 -9.27
C ALA A 64 7.88 -3.03 -9.91
N TYR A 65 8.88 -3.09 -10.80
CA TYR A 65 9.43 -1.91 -11.45
C TYR A 65 8.87 -1.76 -12.86
N ALA A 66 8.04 -0.74 -13.06
CA ALA A 66 7.44 -0.44 -14.34
C ALA A 66 8.48 -0.03 -15.40
N LYS A 67 8.28 -0.50 -16.63
CA LYS A 67 9.09 -0.13 -17.81
C LYS A 67 8.53 1.08 -18.54
N SER A 68 7.27 1.44 -18.28
CA SER A 68 6.56 2.58 -18.88
C SER A 68 5.70 3.27 -17.82
N LEU A 69 5.35 4.53 -18.08
CA LEU A 69 4.40 5.30 -17.28
C LEU A 69 3.04 5.46 -17.96
N GLU A 70 2.89 4.93 -19.18
CA GLU A 70 1.62 4.95 -19.90
C GLU A 70 0.64 3.96 -19.25
N ILE A 71 -0.49 4.47 -18.76
CA ILE A 71 -1.55 3.67 -18.14
C ILE A 71 -2.68 3.50 -19.14
N THR A 72 -3.07 2.25 -19.40
CA THR A 72 -4.31 1.89 -20.10
C THR A 72 -5.15 1.02 -19.18
N VAL A 73 -6.11 1.64 -18.48
CA VAL A 73 -6.91 0.95 -17.46
C VAL A 73 -7.96 0.05 -18.12
N ASP A 74 -8.04 -1.21 -17.70
CA ASP A 74 -9.22 -2.04 -17.96
C ASP A 74 -10.37 -1.58 -17.04
N LYS A 75 -11.37 -0.95 -17.65
CA LYS A 75 -12.56 -0.42 -16.95
C LYS A 75 -13.54 -1.48 -16.48
N THR A 76 -13.34 -2.75 -16.85
CA THR A 76 -14.15 -3.85 -16.35
C THR A 76 -13.74 -4.27 -14.94
N GLU A 77 -12.45 -4.15 -14.61
CA GLU A 77 -11.89 -4.54 -13.31
C GLU A 77 -11.55 -3.34 -12.42
N LEU A 78 -11.01 -2.26 -12.99
CA LEU A 78 -10.59 -1.07 -12.25
C LEU A 78 -11.37 0.19 -12.64
N GLU A 79 -11.85 0.94 -11.63
CA GLU A 79 -12.44 2.26 -11.86
C GLU A 79 -11.37 3.26 -12.34
N ASP A 80 -10.20 3.26 -11.71
CA ASP A 80 -9.14 4.24 -11.90
C ASP A 80 -7.76 3.70 -11.50
N ALA A 81 -6.71 4.16 -12.18
CA ALA A 81 -5.31 3.89 -11.84
C ALA A 81 -4.47 5.12 -12.16
N GLN A 82 -3.61 5.52 -11.20
CA GLN A 82 -2.83 6.75 -11.31
C GLN A 82 -1.43 6.57 -10.73
N TRP A 83 -0.48 7.29 -11.31
CA TRP A 83 0.85 7.46 -10.72
C TRP A 83 0.80 8.51 -9.62
N TYR A 84 1.32 8.17 -8.45
CA TYR A 84 1.48 9.10 -7.34
C TYR A 84 2.94 9.35 -7.03
N SER A 85 3.29 10.60 -6.78
CA SER A 85 4.61 10.93 -6.27
C SER A 85 4.77 10.38 -4.85
N ARG A 86 6.00 9.98 -4.50
CA ARG A 86 6.33 9.53 -3.14
C ARG A 86 5.98 10.58 -2.09
N GLU A 87 6.10 11.86 -2.41
CA GLU A 87 5.76 12.96 -1.50
C GLU A 87 4.25 13.02 -1.23
N ASP A 88 3.42 12.86 -2.26
CA ASP A 88 1.96 12.90 -2.12
C ASP A 88 1.46 11.72 -1.30
N VAL A 89 1.98 10.51 -1.57
CA VAL A 89 1.67 9.31 -0.77
C VAL A 89 2.09 9.51 0.68
N ARG A 90 3.28 10.07 0.93
CA ARG A 90 3.75 10.38 2.29
C ARG A 90 2.83 11.36 3.01
N LYS A 91 2.40 12.43 2.34
CA LYS A 91 1.45 13.42 2.89
C LYS A 91 0.14 12.73 3.23
N ALA A 92 -0.42 11.94 2.31
CA ALA A 92 -1.67 11.22 2.51
C ALA A 92 -1.59 10.19 3.65
N LEU A 93 -0.51 9.43 3.78
CA LEU A 93 -0.29 8.52 4.91
C LEU A 93 -0.09 9.27 6.24
N THR A 94 0.47 10.48 6.23
CA THR A 94 0.63 11.27 7.46
C THR A 94 -0.69 11.94 7.87
N PHE A 95 -1.49 12.36 6.88
CA PHE A 95 -2.77 13.04 7.05
C PHE A 95 -3.88 12.07 7.45
N ALA A 96 -3.89 10.86 6.89
CA ALA A 96 -4.63 9.73 7.41
C ALA A 96 -4.04 9.38 8.78
N LYS A 97 -4.57 9.96 9.85
CA LYS A 97 -4.06 9.93 11.23
C LYS A 97 -3.79 8.52 11.79
N TYR A 98 -2.65 7.91 11.43
CA TYR A 98 -2.12 6.71 12.08
C TYR A 98 -1.79 6.97 13.56
N LYS A 99 -1.34 8.18 13.91
CA LYS A 99 -1.03 8.56 15.31
C LYS A 99 -2.25 8.84 16.19
N GLN A 100 -3.34 9.38 15.64
CA GLN A 100 -4.51 9.71 16.45
C GLN A 100 -5.38 8.46 16.69
N ALA A 101 -5.55 7.60 15.68
CA ALA A 101 -6.27 6.33 15.83
C ALA A 101 -5.56 5.36 16.79
N GLN A 102 -4.22 5.25 16.74
CA GLN A 102 -3.45 4.42 17.68
C GLN A 102 -3.47 4.97 19.11
N ARG A 103 -3.39 6.30 19.30
CA ARG A 103 -3.54 6.92 20.62
C ARG A 103 -4.93 6.66 21.19
N THR A 104 -5.99 6.86 20.42
CA THR A 104 -7.36 6.60 20.88
C THR A 104 -7.61 5.12 21.16
N ALA A 105 -7.03 4.20 20.39
CA ALA A 105 -7.12 2.76 20.66
C ALA A 105 -6.34 2.37 21.93
N ALA A 106 -5.11 2.87 22.10
CA ALA A 106 -4.30 2.63 23.30
C ALA A 106 -4.94 3.25 24.56
N GLU A 107 -5.50 4.45 24.45
CA GLU A 107 -6.23 5.13 25.53
C GLU A 107 -7.52 4.38 25.89
N LYS A 108 -8.27 3.85 24.90
CA LYS A 108 -9.46 3.02 25.16
C LYS A 108 -9.11 1.69 25.83
N VAL A 109 -8.01 1.05 25.43
CA VAL A 109 -7.48 -0.16 26.09
C VAL A 109 -7.07 0.15 27.53
N GLU A 110 -6.36 1.26 27.75
CA GLU A 110 -5.96 1.68 29.10
C GLU A 110 -7.16 2.02 29.99
N GLN A 111 -8.21 2.65 29.45
CA GLN A 111 -9.44 2.92 30.18
C GLN A 111 -10.26 1.65 30.48
N MET A 112 -10.28 0.67 29.56
CA MET A 112 -10.88 -0.65 29.81
C MET A 112 -10.14 -1.41 30.90
N CYS A 113 -8.81 -1.42 30.89
CA CYS A 113 -8.01 -2.05 31.94
C CYS A 113 -8.15 -1.36 33.31
N LYS A 114 -8.57 -0.09 33.36
CA LYS A 114 -8.84 0.67 34.58
C LYS A 114 -10.30 0.63 35.06
N GLY A 115 -11.20 -0.06 34.34
CA GLY A 115 -12.57 -0.33 34.79
C GLY A 115 -13.49 0.90 34.91
N LEU A 116 -13.27 1.95 34.11
CA LEU A 116 -14.14 3.12 34.08
C LEU A 116 -15.18 2.98 32.98
N GLU A 117 -16.39 2.53 33.31
CA GLU A 117 -17.53 2.70 32.41
C GLU A 117 -17.92 4.18 32.36
N LYS A 118 -17.61 4.87 31.26
CA LYS A 118 -18.21 6.17 30.94
C LYS A 118 -19.04 6.04 29.67
N ASN A 119 -20.36 5.91 29.88
CA ASN A 119 -21.36 6.32 28.92
C ASN A 119 -21.23 7.83 28.70
N GLN A 120 -20.62 8.26 27.60
CA GLN A 120 -20.88 9.59 27.07
C GLN A 120 -20.73 9.63 25.55
N SER A 121 -21.81 10.06 24.90
CA SER A 121 -21.94 10.30 23.47
C SER A 121 -20.85 11.22 22.95
N LEU A 122 -20.18 10.86 21.85
CA LEU A 122 -19.15 11.69 21.24
C LEU A 122 -19.48 11.98 19.77
N ALA A 123 -20.52 12.77 19.57
CA ALA A 123 -20.75 13.53 18.34
C ALA A 123 -20.16 14.93 18.53
N SER A 124 -18.84 15.03 18.57
CA SER A 124 -18.07 16.28 18.45
C SER A 124 -16.61 15.89 18.59
N ASP A 125 -15.90 15.92 17.46
CA ASP A 125 -14.48 16.27 17.34
C ASP A 125 -13.96 15.92 15.93
N LEU A 126 -14.78 16.25 14.92
CA LEU A 126 -14.33 16.33 13.53
C LEU A 126 -14.13 17.81 13.17
N ASN A 127 -13.17 18.47 13.82
CA ASN A 127 -12.66 19.73 13.29
C ASN A 127 -11.58 19.42 12.27
N VAL A 128 -12.01 19.32 11.02
CA VAL A 128 -11.16 19.19 9.84
C VAL A 128 -10.63 20.60 9.55
N GLU A 129 -9.41 20.89 9.99
CA GLU A 129 -8.67 22.01 9.39
C GLU A 129 -8.11 21.55 8.05
N SER A 130 -8.67 22.20 7.04
CA SER A 130 -8.41 22.14 5.61
C SER A 130 -6.93 22.29 5.26
N ALA A 131 -6.39 21.30 4.55
CA ALA A 131 -5.12 21.39 3.84
C ALA A 131 -5.38 21.27 2.34
N ASP A 132 -5.04 22.35 1.63
CA ASP A 132 -4.88 22.58 0.18
C ASP A 132 -5.91 22.02 -0.83
N GLU A 133 -6.46 22.96 -1.60
CA GLU A 133 -7.72 22.91 -2.35
C GLU A 133 -7.63 22.38 -3.80
N GLN A 134 -6.65 21.57 -4.18
CA GLN A 134 -6.54 21.15 -5.61
C GLN A 134 -6.77 19.67 -5.93
N HIS A 135 -6.72 18.74 -4.99
CA HIS A 135 -6.99 17.32 -5.30
C HIS A 135 -7.80 16.66 -4.19
N ALA A 136 -8.78 15.83 -4.57
CA ALA A 136 -9.58 15.09 -3.60
C ALA A 136 -8.65 14.27 -2.67
N PRO A 137 -8.94 14.15 -1.37
CA PRO A 137 -8.06 13.46 -0.44
C PRO A 137 -7.92 11.99 -0.83
N ILE A 138 -6.68 11.58 -1.14
CA ILE A 138 -6.31 10.18 -1.41
C ILE A 138 -6.38 9.42 -0.09
N VAL A 139 -7.11 8.30 -0.08
CA VAL A 139 -7.22 7.41 1.07
C VAL A 139 -6.51 6.10 0.75
N PHE A 140 -5.78 5.57 1.71
CA PHE A 140 -5.11 4.28 1.62
C PHE A 140 -5.70 3.26 2.60
N PRO A 141 -5.52 1.95 2.37
CA PRO A 141 -5.91 0.91 3.32
C PRO A 141 -5.31 1.14 4.70
N GLY A 142 -6.03 0.69 5.73
CA GLY A 142 -5.62 0.83 7.13
C GLY A 142 -4.34 0.06 7.49
N PRO A 143 -3.78 0.27 8.70
CA PRO A 143 -2.42 -0.15 9.06
C PRO A 143 -2.15 -1.65 9.03
N PHE A 144 -3.21 -2.45 9.06
CA PHE A 144 -3.15 -3.90 9.11
C PHE A 144 -3.27 -4.55 7.73
N ALA A 145 -3.52 -3.79 6.67
CA ALA A 145 -3.57 -4.34 5.32
C ALA A 145 -2.16 -4.49 4.75
N ILE A 146 -1.88 -5.59 4.06
CA ILE A 146 -0.59 -5.79 3.36
C ILE A 146 -0.27 -4.66 2.38
N ALA A 147 -1.28 -4.13 1.68
CA ALA A 147 -1.13 -2.96 0.82
C ALA A 147 -0.59 -1.74 1.59
N HIS A 148 -1.07 -1.50 2.81
CA HIS A 148 -0.53 -0.44 3.67
C HIS A 148 0.95 -0.68 3.98
N HIS A 149 1.34 -1.91 4.33
CA HIS A 149 2.73 -2.23 4.63
C HIS A 149 3.64 -2.05 3.41
N LEU A 150 3.20 -2.46 2.22
CA LEU A 150 3.93 -2.26 0.96
C LEU A 150 4.12 -0.76 0.68
N ILE A 151 3.04 0.00 0.70
CA ILE A 151 3.06 1.43 0.40
C ILE A 151 3.91 2.20 1.42
N SER A 152 3.74 1.94 2.72
CA SER A 152 4.53 2.57 3.78
C SER A 152 6.01 2.18 3.68
N SER A 153 6.33 0.91 3.46
CA SER A 153 7.72 0.44 3.28
C SER A 153 8.38 1.11 2.08
N TRP A 154 7.66 1.20 0.95
CA TRP A 154 8.12 1.93 -0.23
C TRP A 154 8.37 3.40 0.09
N VAL A 155 7.43 4.13 0.69
CA VAL A 155 7.57 5.56 0.98
C VAL A 155 8.71 5.88 1.94
N PHE A 156 8.90 5.06 2.97
CA PHE A 156 9.87 5.33 4.04
C PHE A 156 11.21 4.60 3.88
N SER A 157 11.43 3.92 2.74
CA SER A 157 12.68 3.19 2.45
C SER A 157 13.94 4.04 2.58
N ASP A 158 13.85 5.34 2.25
CA ASP A 158 14.99 6.27 2.24
C ASP A 158 15.47 6.65 3.64
N GLN A 159 14.65 6.46 4.68
CA GLN A 159 15.04 6.74 6.08
C GLN A 159 15.86 5.61 6.71
N ASN A 160 15.79 4.39 6.17
CA ASN A 160 16.62 3.28 6.65
C ASN A 160 18.08 3.40 6.20
N VAL A 161 18.36 4.16 5.14
CA VAL A 161 19.73 4.41 4.66
C VAL A 161 20.50 5.36 5.59
N VAL A 162 19.80 6.26 6.29
CA VAL A 162 20.45 7.28 7.16
C VAL A 162 20.84 6.71 8.53
N ASN A 163 20.29 5.57 8.97
CA ASN A 163 20.52 5.02 10.31
C ASN A 163 21.09 3.59 10.36
N GLY A 164 21.51 3.00 9.24
CA GLY A 164 22.08 1.65 9.27
C GLY A 164 22.83 1.28 8.00
N VAL A 165 24.17 1.36 8.08
CA VAL A 165 25.16 0.67 7.26
C VAL A 165 25.06 0.93 5.74
N GLU A 166 26.06 1.64 5.21
CA GLU A 166 26.37 1.68 3.77
C GLU A 166 26.47 0.26 3.20
N CYS A 167 25.41 -0.21 2.55
CA CYS A 167 25.51 -1.32 1.61
C CYS A 167 26.04 -0.75 0.28
N ASN A 168 27.36 -0.82 0.18
CA ASN A 168 28.22 -0.43 -0.95
C ASN A 168 27.53 -0.57 -2.33
N SER A 169 27.15 0.58 -2.90
CA SER A 169 26.71 0.70 -4.29
C SER A 169 27.89 0.48 -5.24
N LYS A 170 28.12 -0.78 -5.63
CA LYS A 170 28.97 -1.05 -6.80
C LYS A 170 28.14 -0.93 -8.07
N GLN A 171 28.15 0.26 -8.68
CA GLN A 171 27.99 0.39 -10.14
C GLN A 171 29.39 0.36 -10.81
N PRO A 172 29.51 0.35 -12.16
CA PRO A 172 29.34 -0.83 -13.02
C PRO A 172 30.56 -1.00 -13.95
N ILE A 173 31.21 -2.17 -14.04
CA ILE A 173 32.32 -2.33 -14.99
C ILE A 173 32.35 -3.73 -15.64
N ARG A 174 32.18 -3.70 -16.97
CA ARG A 174 32.68 -4.58 -18.05
C ARG A 174 32.02 -5.95 -18.29
N SER A 175 31.40 -6.00 -19.48
CA SER A 175 31.50 -7.08 -20.47
C SER A 175 32.71 -8.02 -20.27
N MET A 176 32.45 -9.32 -20.19
CA MET A 176 33.24 -10.38 -20.84
C MET A 176 32.35 -11.59 -21.14
N THR A 177 32.26 -11.96 -22.41
CA THR A 177 31.82 -13.29 -22.89
C THR A 177 32.97 -14.29 -22.81
N ASN A 178 32.64 -15.58 -22.67
CA ASN A 178 33.34 -16.80 -23.15
C ASN A 178 32.65 -18.01 -22.46
N SER A 179 32.36 -19.17 -23.07
CA SER A 179 32.53 -19.73 -24.42
C SER A 179 31.32 -20.58 -24.77
#